data_AF-A0AB39TTJ0-F1
#
_entry.id   AF-A0AB39TTJ0-F1
#
_cell.length_a   1.000
_cell.length_b   1.000
_cell.length_c   1.000
_cell.angle_alpha   90.00
_cell.angle_beta   90.00
_cell.angle_gamma   90.00
#
_symmetry.space_group_name_H-M   'P 1'
#
loop_
_entity.id
_entity.type
_entity.pdbx_description
1 polymer ?
#
loop_
_entity_poly.entity_id
_entity_poly.type
_entity_poly.pdbx_seq_one_letter_code
_entity_poly.pdbx_strand_id
1 'polypeptide(L)' 'MSKMIDKITAEDRRIAADILDDLQAVLHAADVKLPSLGIDWRSAKATGVILIDLGAARPEIIERLVVVLRRCMRP' A
#
# COMPACT_ATOMS: atom_id res chain seq x y z
N MET A 1 -2.26 -11.09 -29.22
CA MET A 1 -1.45 -11.05 -27.99
C MET A 1 -2.32 -11.44 -26.81
N SER A 2 -2.43 -12.73 -26.51
CA SER A 2 -3.04 -13.16 -25.25
C SER A 2 -2.06 -12.86 -24.14
N LYS A 3 -2.28 -11.76 -23.41
CA LYS A 3 -1.62 -11.57 -22.12
C LYS A 3 -2.19 -12.64 -21.21
N MET A 4 -1.36 -13.65 -20.92
CA MET A 4 -1.58 -14.57 -19.83
C MET A 4 -1.72 -13.67 -18.59
N ILE A 5 -2.95 -13.45 -18.14
CA ILE A 5 -3.17 -12.81 -16.84
C ILE A 5 -2.64 -13.85 -15.87
N ASP A 6 -1.42 -13.65 -15.37
CA ASP A 6 -0.89 -14.46 -14.29
C ASP A 6 -1.95 -14.47 -13.20
N LYS A 7 -2.49 -15.65 -12.92
CA LYS A 7 -3.52 -15.79 -11.91
C LYS A 7 -2.87 -15.43 -10.58
N ILE A 8 -3.34 -14.33 -9.98
CA ILE A 8 -3.00 -13.97 -8.60
C ILE A 8 -3.12 -15.22 -7.73
N THR A 9 -2.00 -15.65 -7.18
CA THR A 9 -1.91 -16.85 -6.37
C THR A 9 -2.37 -16.56 -4.94
N ALA A 10 -2.58 -17.63 -4.16
CA ALA A 10 -2.83 -17.46 -2.72
C ALA A 10 -1.60 -16.85 -2.00
N GLU A 11 -0.40 -17.11 -2.52
CA GLU A 11 0.84 -16.58 -1.97
C GLU A 11 0.97 -15.08 -2.23
N ASP A 12 0.66 -14.61 -3.42
CA ASP A 12 0.68 -13.17 -3.73
C ASP A 12 -0.27 -12.38 -2.81
N ARG A 13 -1.43 -12.97 -2.48
CA ARG A 13 -2.39 -12.38 -1.53
C ARG A 13 -1.83 -12.32 -0.12
N ARG A 14 -1.12 -13.36 0.32
CA ARG A 14 -0.49 -13.39 1.64
C ARG A 14 0.60 -12.32 1.72
N ILE A 15 1.50 -12.28 0.75
CA ILE A 15 2.58 -11.27 0.69
C ILE A 15 2.01 -9.85 0.73
N ALA A 16 0.95 -9.59 -0.05
CA ALA A 16 0.32 -8.27 -0.04
C ALA A 16 -0.32 -7.91 1.31
N ALA A 17 -0.92 -8.87 2.01
CA ALA A 17 -1.48 -8.67 3.34
C ALA A 17 -0.38 -8.38 4.37
N ASP A 18 0.71 -9.15 4.35
CA ASP A 18 1.85 -8.96 5.25
C ASP A 18 2.49 -7.57 5.05
N ILE A 19 2.70 -7.14 3.80
CA ILE A 19 3.23 -5.81 3.49
C ILE A 19 2.26 -4.70 3.94
N LEU A 20 0.96 -4.90 3.76
CA LEU A 20 -0.05 -3.94 4.21
C LEU A 20 -0.02 -3.78 5.74
N ASP A 21 0.05 -4.89 6.46
CA ASP A 21 0.10 -4.91 7.93
C ASP A 21 1.38 -4.20 8.44
N ASP A 22 2.53 -4.49 7.82
CA ASP A 22 3.80 -3.82 8.13
C ASP A 22 3.71 -2.30 7.87
N LEU A 23 3.15 -1.90 6.74
CA LEU A 23 2.94 -0.49 6.41
C LEU A 23 2.01 0.20 7.42
N GLN A 24 0.91 -0.45 7.79
CA GLN A 24 -0.02 0.05 8.81
C GLN A 24 0.69 0.25 10.16
N ALA A 25 1.52 -0.72 10.58
CA ALA A 25 2.28 -0.63 11.82
C ALA A 25 3.25 0.56 11.82
N VAL A 26 3.99 0.77 10.73
CA VAL A 26 4.94 1.89 10.60
C VAL A 26 4.22 3.25 10.60
N LEU A 27 3.13 3.38 9.83
CA LEU A 27 2.34 4.61 9.78
C LEU A 27 1.71 4.92 11.15
N HIS A 28 1.20 3.90 11.83
CA HIS A 28 0.65 4.04 13.17
C HIS A 28 1.72 4.51 14.18
N ALA A 29 2.92 3.90 14.15
CA ALA A 29 4.03 4.32 14.99
C ALA A 29 4.47 5.77 14.74
N ALA A 30 4.17 6.31 13.55
CA ALA A 30 4.45 7.69 13.18
C ALA A 30 3.27 8.66 13.36
N ASP A 31 2.15 8.23 13.96
CA ASP A 31 0.91 9.02 14.08
C ASP A 31 0.40 9.55 12.71
N VAL A 32 0.54 8.72 11.67
CA VAL A 32 0.00 8.96 10.33
C VAL A 32 -1.17 8.00 10.10
N LYS A 33 -2.36 8.54 9.83
CA LYS A 33 -3.55 7.73 9.54
C LYS A 33 -4.01 7.96 8.11
N LEU A 34 -3.99 6.90 7.32
CA LEU A 34 -4.53 6.85 5.97
C LEU A 34 -5.86 6.06 6.03
N PRO A 35 -7.03 6.73 6.05
CA PRO A 35 -8.31 6.08 6.33
C PRO A 35 -8.76 5.09 5.25
N SER A 36 -8.22 5.24 4.05
CA SER A 36 -8.53 4.40 2.89
C SER A 36 -7.40 3.42 2.55
N LEU A 37 -6.42 3.26 3.43
CA LEU A 37 -5.30 2.35 3.21
C LEU A 37 -5.77 0.90 3.14
N GLY A 38 -5.47 0.22 2.04
CA GLY A 38 -5.85 -1.18 1.84
C GLY A 38 -5.31 -1.76 0.55
N ILE A 39 -5.75 -2.98 0.22
CA ILE A 39 -5.44 -3.61 -1.07
C ILE A 39 -6.55 -3.29 -2.08
N ASP A 40 -6.18 -2.84 -3.27
CA ASP A 40 -7.11 -2.66 -4.38
C ASP A 40 -7.44 -3.99 -5.05
N TRP A 41 -8.37 -4.74 -4.44
CA TRP A 41 -8.87 -6.00 -4.97
C TRP A 41 -9.63 -5.84 -6.29
N ARG A 42 -10.14 -4.64 -6.58
CA ARG A 42 -10.90 -4.39 -7.81
C ARG A 42 -9.94 -4.35 -8.99
N SER A 43 -8.88 -3.56 -8.90
CA SER A 43 -7.84 -3.52 -9.93
C SER A 43 -7.14 -4.87 -10.04
N ALA A 44 -6.85 -5.53 -8.91
CA ALA A 44 -6.23 -6.86 -8.90
C ALA A 44 -7.04 -7.88 -9.71
N LYS A 45 -8.38 -7.91 -9.57
CA LYS A 45 -9.26 -8.79 -10.36
C LYS A 45 -9.27 -8.44 -11.85
N ALA A 46 -9.13 -7.17 -12.21
CA ALA A 46 -9.21 -6.71 -13.59
C ALA A 46 -7.89 -6.83 -14.35
N THR A 47 -6.76 -6.63 -13.67
CA THR A 47 -5.44 -6.52 -14.30
C THR A 47 -4.50 -7.68 -13.97
N GLY A 48 -4.81 -8.46 -12.93
CA GLY A 48 -3.90 -9.47 -12.38
C GLY A 48 -2.79 -8.90 -11.49
N VAL A 49 -2.75 -7.58 -11.27
CA VAL A 49 -1.72 -6.90 -10.49
C VAL A 49 -2.29 -6.47 -9.14
N ILE A 50 -1.73 -6.96 -8.03
CA ILE A 50 -2.10 -6.48 -6.69
C ILE A 50 -1.45 -5.13 -6.44
N LEU A 51 -2.26 -4.16 -6.04
CA LEU A 51 -1.82 -2.82 -5.67
C LEU A 51 -2.24 -2.53 -4.22
N ILE A 52 -1.39 -1.79 -3.51
CA ILE A 52 -1.76 -1.18 -2.24
C ILE A 52 -2.31 0.21 -2.54
N ASP A 53 -3.59 0.42 -2.25
CA ASP A 53 -4.25 1.70 -2.33
C ASP A 53 -3.96 2.49 -1.05
N LEU A 54 -3.32 3.65 -1.20
CA LEU A 54 -3.06 4.58 -0.10
C LEU A 54 -4.27 5.52 0.14
N GLY A 55 -5.15 5.61 -0.85
CA GLY A 55 -6.33 6.45 -0.88
C GLY A 55 -6.04 7.95 -0.81
N ALA A 56 -7.11 8.71 -0.52
CA ALA A 56 -7.00 10.15 -0.32
C ALA A 56 -6.63 10.46 1.14
N ALA A 57 -5.72 11.42 1.31
CA ALA A 57 -5.33 11.93 2.62
C ALA A 57 -5.39 13.46 2.64
N ARG A 58 -5.62 14.01 3.83
CA ARG A 58 -5.59 15.47 4.01
C ARG A 58 -4.15 15.99 3.86
N PRO A 59 -3.93 17.22 3.37
CA PRO A 59 -2.58 17.76 3.18
C PRO A 59 -1.67 17.67 4.41
N GLU A 60 -2.19 17.94 5.61
CA GLU A 60 -1.46 17.87 6.87
C GLU A 60 -0.98 16.45 7.22
N ILE A 61 -1.71 15.42 6.78
CA ILE A 61 -1.32 14.01 6.95
C ILE A 61 -0.19 13.67 5.97
N ILE A 62 -0.28 14.16 4.73
CA ILE A 62 0.78 14.00 3.73
C ILE A 62 2.07 14.70 4.17
N GLU A 63 1.98 15.89 4.75
CA GLU A 63 3.13 16.60 5.30
C GLU A 63 3.85 15.77 6.38
N ARG A 64 3.10 15.19 7.32
CA ARG A 64 3.66 14.29 8.34
C ARG A 64 4.32 13.06 7.72
N LEU A 65 3.67 12.43 6.74
CA LEU A 65 4.23 11.29 6.01
C LEU A 65 5.57 11.65 5.35
N VAL A 66 5.66 12.82 4.70
CA VAL A 66 6.91 13.31 4.09
C VAL A 66 8.01 13.48 5.14
N VAL A 67 7.70 14.01 6.33
CA VAL A 67 8.67 14.13 7.42
C VAL A 67 9.20 12.76 7.85
N VAL A 68 8.33 11.75 7.97
CA VAL A 68 8.71 10.38 8.33
C VAL A 68 9.65 9.79 7.28
N LEU A 69 9.28 9.87 5.99
CA LEU A 69 10.10 9.36 4.90
C LEU A 69 11.47 10.04 4.83
N ARG A 70 11.54 11.36 5.04
CA ARG A 70 12.80 12.12 5.06
C ARG A 70 13.73 11.71 6.21
N ARG A 71 13.21 11.27 7.35
CA ARG A 71 14.05 10.77 8.46
C ARG A 71 14.76 9.47 8.12
N CYS A 72 14.16 8.65 7.24
CA CYS A 72 14.70 7.36 6.83
C CYS A 72 15.61 7.47 5.60
N MET A 73 15.49 8.54 4.82
CA MET A 73 16.41 8.84 3.72
C MET A 73 17.68 9.46 4.29
N ARG A 74 18.78 8.69 4.37
CA ARG A 74 20.12 9.29 4.44
C ARG A 74 20.48 9.83 3.05
N PRO A 75 21.16 10.99 2.95
CA PRO A 75 21.77 11.42 1.70
C PRO A 75 22.82 10.43 1.20
#